data_AF-A0A1H4SIA2-F1
#
_entry.id   AF-A0A1H4SIA2-F1
#
_cell.length_a   1.000
_cell.length_b   1.000
_cell.length_c   1.000
_cell.angle_alpha   90.00
_cell.angle_beta   90.00
_cell.angle_gamma   90.00
#
_symmetry.space_group_name_H-M   'P 1'
#
loop_
_entity.id
_entity.type
_entity.pdbx_description
1 polymer ?
#
loop_
_entity_poly.entity_id
_entity_poly.type
_entity_poly.pdbx_seq_one_letter_code
_entity_poly.pdbx_strand_id
1 'polypeptide(L)'
;MSLTKQEIFDTVATGLVAQGVRSINHNNDCRYRGPNGTKCALGILITDDEYVREMEGHSAWSAIPAFELVRFNNHVEFLAAIQDAHDNHMPETKGGPLTAWLQEMRNIAAQYGLNPQVLDNVPVPTQN
;
A
#
# COMPACT_ATOMS: atom_id res chain seq x y z
N MET A 1 14.78 -7.71 11.62
CA MET A 1 14.87 -6.25 11.87
C MET A 1 13.48 -5.66 11.64
N SER A 2 13.04 -4.74 12.50
CA SER A 2 11.77 -4.02 12.29
C SER A 2 11.99 -2.92 11.27
N LEU A 3 11.05 -2.71 10.35
CA LEU A 3 11.10 -1.54 9.46
C LEU A 3 10.76 -0.28 10.25
N THR A 4 11.26 0.86 9.80
CA THR A 4 10.82 2.18 10.25
C THR A 4 9.58 2.61 9.47
N LYS A 5 8.82 3.59 10.01
CA LYS A 5 7.68 4.17 9.29
C LYS A 5 8.10 4.82 7.97
N GLN A 6 9.29 5.42 7.91
CA GLN A 6 9.83 6.01 6.69
C GLN A 6 10.13 4.94 5.63
N GLU A 7 10.80 3.84 6.00
CA GLU A 7 11.07 2.74 5.05
C GLU A 7 9.78 2.09 4.53
N ILE A 8 8.78 1.93 5.41
CA ILE A 8 7.43 1.46 5.02
C ILE A 8 6.81 2.42 4.01
N PHE A 9 6.80 3.72 4.34
CA PHE A 9 6.25 4.76 3.50
C PHE A 9 6.89 4.79 2.11
N ASP A 10 8.22 4.83 2.05
CA ASP A 10 8.98 4.92 0.80
C ASP A 10 8.78 3.69 -0.08
N THR A 11 8.75 2.50 0.54
CA THR A 11 8.53 1.23 -0.16
C THR A 11 7.13 1.18 -0.77
N VAL A 12 6.10 1.48 0.02
CA VAL A 12 4.71 1.47 -0.48
C VAL A 12 4.49 2.56 -1.51
N ALA A 13 5.00 3.77 -1.27
CA ALA A 13 4.86 4.88 -2.19
C ALA A 13 5.46 4.56 -3.56
N THR A 14 6.68 4.05 -3.58
CA THR A 14 7.36 3.65 -4.82
C THR A 14 6.60 2.56 -5.56
N GLY A 15 6.18 1.51 -4.84
CA GLY A 15 5.46 0.39 -5.44
C GLY A 15 4.09 0.79 -6.00
N LEU A 16 3.31 1.58 -5.26
CA LEU A 16 1.98 2.00 -5.70
C LEU A 16 2.03 3.01 -6.84
N VAL A 17 2.94 3.98 -6.84
CA VAL A 17 3.07 4.89 -7.99
C VAL A 17 3.44 4.13 -9.26
N ALA A 18 4.39 3.18 -9.17
CA ALA A 18 4.75 2.33 -10.30
C ALA A 18 3.59 1.44 -10.77
N GLN A 19 2.77 0.94 -9.84
CA GLN A 19 1.58 0.15 -10.15
C GLN A 19 0.47 0.98 -10.80
N GLY A 20 0.25 2.21 -10.31
CA GLY A 20 -0.68 3.20 -10.86
C GLY A 20 -2.18 2.85 -10.72
N VAL A 21 -2.53 1.79 -10.00
CA VAL A 21 -3.92 1.30 -9.87
C VAL A 21 -4.13 0.55 -8.56
N ARG A 22 -5.37 0.48 -8.07
CA ARG A 22 -5.78 -0.36 -6.94
C ARG A 22 -5.64 -1.86 -7.25
N SER A 23 -5.29 -2.62 -6.23
CA SER A 23 -5.34 -4.08 -6.24
C SER A 23 -6.69 -4.56 -5.69
N ILE A 24 -7.65 -4.81 -6.58
CA ILE A 24 -9.04 -5.19 -6.24
C ILE A 24 -9.51 -6.41 -7.03
N ASN A 25 -10.48 -7.15 -6.47
CA ASN A 25 -11.20 -8.23 -7.17
C ASN A 25 -12.41 -7.68 -7.96
N HIS A 26 -13.21 -8.57 -8.57
CA HIS A 26 -14.40 -8.21 -9.34
C HIS A 26 -15.55 -7.63 -8.49
N ASN A 27 -15.49 -7.77 -7.17
CA ASN A 27 -16.45 -7.18 -6.22
C ASN A 27 -15.94 -5.87 -5.63
N ASN A 28 -14.83 -5.33 -6.15
CA ASN A 28 -14.11 -4.16 -5.63
C ASN A 28 -13.50 -4.34 -4.22
N ASP A 29 -13.35 -5.59 -3.75
CA ASP A 29 -12.64 -5.84 -2.49
C ASP A 29 -11.13 -5.77 -2.72
N CYS A 30 -10.43 -5.14 -1.77
CA CYS A 30 -8.98 -5.08 -1.74
C CYS A 30 -8.35 -6.48 -1.73
N ARG A 31 -7.24 -6.63 -2.47
CA ARG A 31 -6.46 -7.87 -2.57
C ARG A 31 -4.99 -7.61 -2.25
N TYR A 32 -4.41 -8.45 -1.41
CA TYR A 32 -2.98 -8.43 -1.13
C TYR A 32 -2.19 -8.83 -2.38
N ARG A 33 -2.74 -9.78 -3.15
CA ARG A 33 -2.30 -10.17 -4.49
C ARG A 33 -3.52 -10.11 -5.43
N GLY A 34 -3.64 -9.00 -6.14
CA GLY A 34 -4.71 -8.74 -7.10
C GLY A 34 -4.42 -9.27 -8.50
N PRO A 35 -5.42 -9.16 -9.40
CA PRO A 35 -5.26 -9.51 -10.81
C PRO A 35 -4.11 -8.73 -11.46
N ASN A 36 -3.54 -9.30 -12.53
CA ASN A 36 -2.47 -8.67 -13.34
C ASN A 36 -1.21 -8.28 -12.53
N GLY A 37 -0.93 -9.01 -11.45
CA GLY A 37 0.25 -8.79 -10.61
C GLY A 37 0.16 -7.56 -9.70
N THR A 38 -1.03 -6.99 -9.52
CA THR A 38 -1.24 -5.87 -8.60
C THR A 38 -1.15 -6.31 -7.15
N LYS A 39 -0.72 -5.39 -6.27
CA LYS A 39 -0.60 -5.58 -4.82
C LYS A 39 -1.18 -4.35 -4.13
N CYS A 40 -1.88 -4.53 -3.01
CA CYS A 40 -2.28 -3.39 -2.19
C CYS A 40 -1.09 -2.83 -1.39
N ALA A 41 -1.33 -1.83 -0.55
CA ALA A 41 -0.31 -1.24 0.32
C ALA A 41 0.40 -2.30 1.20
N LEU A 42 -0.37 -3.13 1.93
CA LEU A 42 0.21 -4.22 2.72
C LEU A 42 0.84 -5.29 1.82
N GLY A 43 0.20 -5.58 0.70
CA GLY A 43 0.69 -6.55 -0.28
C GLY A 43 2.09 -6.22 -0.80
N ILE A 44 2.41 -4.94 -1.02
CA ILE A 44 3.77 -4.53 -1.44
C ILE A 44 4.83 -4.91 -0.41
N LEU A 45 4.50 -4.85 0.88
CA LEU A 45 5.45 -5.10 1.96
C LEU A 45 5.62 -6.59 2.26
N ILE A 46 4.58 -7.40 2.08
CA ILE A 46 4.59 -8.86 2.32
C ILE A 46 5.37 -9.53 1.20
N THR A 47 6.39 -10.32 1.53
CA THR A 47 7.17 -11.06 0.54
C THR A 47 6.35 -12.20 -0.06
N ASP A 48 6.81 -12.78 -1.17
CA ASP A 48 6.09 -13.90 -1.77
C ASP A 48 6.19 -15.18 -0.92
N ASP A 49 7.24 -15.33 -0.10
CA ASP A 49 7.41 -16.42 0.86
C ASP A 49 6.52 -16.25 2.11
N GLU A 50 6.29 -15.01 2.55
CA GLU A 50 5.37 -14.71 3.65
C GLU A 50 3.90 -14.86 3.22
N TYR A 51 3.60 -14.61 1.94
CA TYR A 51 2.23 -14.61 1.45
C TYR A 51 1.62 -16.02 1.43
N VAL A 52 0.47 -16.15 2.09
CA VAL A 52 -0.42 -17.30 1.95
C VAL A 52 -1.82 -16.83 1.56
N ARG A 53 -2.56 -17.65 0.82
CA ARG A 53 -3.88 -17.26 0.25
C ARG A 53 -4.88 -16.86 1.33
N GLU A 54 -4.75 -17.46 2.51
CA GLU A 54 -5.57 -17.26 3.70
C GLU A 54 -5.45 -15.84 4.27
N MET A 55 -4.40 -15.08 3.92
CA MET A 55 -4.27 -13.67 4.30
C MET A 55 -5.34 -12.79 3.65
N GLU A 56 -5.90 -13.24 2.53
CA GLU A 56 -6.83 -12.43 1.75
C GLU A 56 -8.16 -12.25 2.49
N GLY A 57 -8.66 -11.02 2.53
CA GLY A 57 -9.83 -10.65 3.34
C GLY A 57 -9.49 -10.28 4.79
N HIS A 58 -8.22 -10.36 5.21
CA HIS A 58 -7.78 -9.82 6.48
C HIS A 58 -7.31 -8.37 6.36
N SER A 59 -7.60 -7.56 7.37
CA SER A 59 -7.03 -6.22 7.51
C SER A 59 -5.64 -6.31 8.16
N ALA A 60 -4.89 -5.20 8.21
CA ALA A 60 -3.63 -5.15 8.94
C ALA A 60 -3.78 -5.65 10.39
N TRP A 61 -4.88 -5.27 11.06
CA TRP A 61 -5.17 -5.64 12.45
C TRP A 61 -5.34 -7.14 12.65
N SER A 62 -5.96 -7.84 11.71
CA SER A 62 -6.18 -9.28 11.83
C SER A 62 -5.04 -10.10 11.20
N ALA A 63 -4.44 -9.64 10.11
CA ALA A 63 -3.39 -10.36 9.41
C ALA A 63 -2.08 -10.41 10.21
N ILE A 64 -1.65 -9.29 10.77
CA ILE A 64 -0.36 -9.19 11.47
C ILE A 64 -0.22 -10.23 12.59
N PRO A 65 -1.18 -10.38 13.53
CA PRO A 65 -1.10 -11.42 14.54
C PRO A 65 -1.37 -12.83 13.99
N ALA A 66 -2.30 -12.98 13.04
CA ALA A 66 -2.71 -14.30 12.55
C ALA A 66 -1.63 -15.02 11.72
N PHE A 67 -0.76 -14.25 11.06
CA PHE A 67 0.28 -14.78 10.17
C PHE A 67 1.70 -14.42 10.63
N GLU A 68 1.87 -14.08 11.92
CA GLU A 68 3.17 -13.82 12.55
C GLU A 68 4.02 -12.77 11.82
N LEU A 69 3.41 -11.72 11.26
CA LEU A 69 4.10 -10.62 10.59
C LEU A 69 4.68 -9.63 11.62
N VAL A 70 5.44 -10.15 12.58
CA VAL A 70 5.90 -9.47 13.81
C VAL A 70 6.66 -8.17 13.55
N ARG A 71 7.28 -8.04 12.37
CA ARG A 71 7.98 -6.83 11.91
C ARG A 71 7.06 -5.62 11.68
N PHE A 72 5.74 -5.81 11.75
CA PHE A 72 4.73 -4.77 11.59
C PHE A 72 3.95 -4.44 12.87
N ASN A 73 4.17 -5.16 13.99
CA ASN A 73 3.36 -5.04 15.20
C ASN A 73 3.22 -3.59 15.74
N ASN A 74 4.26 -2.76 15.57
CA ASN A 74 4.26 -1.38 16.07
C ASN A 74 3.80 -0.35 15.02
N HIS A 75 3.22 -0.83 13.90
CA HIS A 75 2.86 0.00 12.76
C HIS A 75 1.42 -0.22 12.30
N VAL A 76 0.59 -0.96 13.03
CA VAL A 76 -0.75 -1.36 12.56
C VAL A 76 -1.63 -0.16 12.20
N GLU A 77 -1.68 0.87 13.06
CA GLU A 77 -2.44 2.11 12.79
C GLU A 77 -1.92 2.85 11.55
N PHE A 78 -0.60 2.91 11.41
CA PHE A 78 0.06 3.56 10.27
C PHE A 78 -0.20 2.80 8.96
N LEU A 79 -0.08 1.47 8.99
CA LEU A 79 -0.37 0.60 7.85
C LEU A 79 -1.85 0.65 7.46
N ALA A 80 -2.75 0.74 8.44
CA ALA A 80 -4.18 0.94 8.18
C ALA A 80 -4.45 2.27 7.47
N ALA A 81 -3.78 3.37 7.87
CA ALA A 81 -3.91 4.66 7.19
C ALA A 81 -3.42 4.62 5.73
N ILE A 82 -2.27 3.98 5.46
CA ILE A 82 -1.76 3.83 4.09
C ILE A 82 -2.70 2.94 3.25
N GLN A 83 -3.23 1.87 3.84
CA GLN A 83 -4.19 0.98 3.17
C GLN A 83 -5.49 1.72 2.83
N ASP A 84 -5.99 2.56 3.74
CA ASP A 84 -7.16 3.40 3.50
C ASP A 84 -6.92 4.40 2.34
N ALA A 85 -5.74 5.01 2.29
CA ALA A 85 -5.34 5.85 1.15
C ALA A 85 -5.40 5.09 -0.18
N HIS A 86 -4.83 3.87 -0.23
CA HIS A 86 -4.93 3.00 -1.40
C HIS A 86 -6.39 2.68 -1.77
N ASP A 87 -7.21 2.25 -0.82
CA ASP A 87 -8.55 1.75 -1.08
C ASP A 87 -9.53 2.84 -1.52
N ASN A 88 -9.38 4.06 -1.00
CA ASN A 88 -10.32 5.17 -1.25
C ASN A 88 -9.87 6.17 -2.32
N HIS A 89 -8.56 6.36 -2.52
CA HIS A 89 -8.05 7.47 -3.33
C HIS A 89 -7.27 7.05 -4.58
N MET A 90 -6.88 5.78 -4.68
CA MET A 90 -6.14 5.30 -5.84
C MET A 90 -7.09 4.91 -7.00
N PRO A 91 -6.70 5.07 -8.28
CA PRO A 91 -7.57 4.71 -9.41
C PRO A 91 -7.91 3.22 -9.47
N GLU A 92 -9.09 2.88 -9.99
CA GLU A 92 -9.50 1.48 -10.25
C GLU A 92 -8.92 0.94 -11.56
N THR A 93 -8.55 1.84 -12.46
CA THR A 93 -8.02 1.51 -13.79
C THR A 93 -6.65 2.15 -14.00
N LYS A 94 -5.77 1.42 -14.71
CA LYS A 94 -4.45 1.94 -15.07
C LYS A 94 -4.58 3.19 -15.94
N GLY A 95 -3.68 4.13 -15.72
CA GLY A 95 -3.69 5.44 -16.39
C GLY A 95 -4.59 6.47 -15.69
N GLY A 96 -5.37 6.11 -14.68
CA GLY A 96 -6.11 7.10 -13.91
C GLY A 96 -5.21 8.11 -13.17
N PRO A 97 -5.72 9.29 -12.81
CA PRO A 97 -4.94 10.31 -12.12
C PRO A 97 -4.60 9.89 -10.69
N LEU A 98 -3.33 10.02 -10.29
CA LEU A 98 -2.87 9.72 -8.94
C LEU A 98 -3.02 10.90 -7.96
N THR A 99 -3.54 12.05 -8.40
CA THR A 99 -3.55 13.30 -7.61
C THR A 99 -4.19 13.15 -6.23
N ALA A 100 -5.35 12.49 -6.15
CA ALA A 100 -6.05 12.29 -4.88
C ALA A 100 -5.24 11.41 -3.92
N TRP A 101 -4.71 10.29 -4.41
CA TRP A 101 -3.86 9.40 -3.62
C TRP A 101 -2.54 10.06 -3.18
N LEU A 102 -1.88 10.81 -4.07
CA LEU A 102 -0.66 11.56 -3.75
C LEU A 102 -0.91 12.60 -2.65
N GLN A 103 -2.03 13.31 -2.72
CA GLN A 103 -2.41 14.28 -1.69
C GLN A 103 -2.62 13.58 -0.34
N GLU A 104 -3.31 12.44 -0.33
CA GLU A 104 -3.56 11.71 0.91
C GLU A 104 -2.26 11.13 1.52
N MET A 105 -1.36 10.61 0.68
CA MET A 105 -0.05 10.17 1.15
C MET A 105 0.78 11.31 1.74
N ARG A 106 0.66 12.55 1.24
CA ARG A 106 1.29 13.73 1.87
C ARG A 106 0.66 14.08 3.21
N ASN A 107 -0.66 13.95 3.35
CA ASN A 107 -1.35 14.15 4.63
C ASN A 107 -0.86 13.14 5.68
N ILE A 108 -0.76 11.86 5.29
CA ILE A 108 -0.21 10.80 6.14
C ILE A 108 1.25 11.11 6.51
N ALA A 109 2.09 11.53 5.55
CA ALA A 109 3.47 11.89 5.84
C ALA A 109 3.55 13.03 6.88
N ALA A 110 2.74 14.07 6.74
CA ALA A 110 2.67 15.17 7.69
C ALA A 110 2.20 14.71 9.09
N GLN A 111 1.16 13.88 9.16
CA GLN A 111 0.62 13.35 10.42
C GLN A 111 1.66 12.55 11.21
N TYR A 112 2.49 11.77 10.51
CA TYR A 112 3.49 10.89 11.13
C TYR A 112 4.91 11.50 11.16
N GLY A 113 5.08 12.75 10.73
CA GLY A 113 6.38 13.45 10.73
C GLY A 113 7.41 12.83 9.77
N LEU A 114 6.96 12.33 8.61
CA LEU A 114 7.76 11.66 7.60
C LEU A 114 8.21 12.62 6.49
N ASN A 115 9.27 12.25 5.77
CA ASN A 115 9.70 12.96 4.57
C ASN A 115 8.89 12.46 3.34
N PRO A 116 8.10 13.31 2.67
CA PRO A 116 7.29 12.90 1.52
C PRO A 116 8.03 12.93 0.18
N GLN A 117 9.32 13.28 0.14
CA GLN A 117 10.07 13.54 -1.11
C GLN A 117 10.05 12.37 -2.10
N VAL A 118 9.89 11.12 -1.64
CA VAL A 118 9.71 9.96 -2.52
C VAL A 118 8.54 10.17 -3.50
N LEU A 119 7.45 10.82 -3.09
CA LEU A 119 6.27 11.07 -3.92
C LEU A 119 6.53 12.03 -5.09
N ASP A 120 7.58 12.84 -5.01
CA ASP A 120 7.97 13.79 -6.05
C ASP A 120 8.89 13.17 -7.10
N ASN A 121 9.55 12.06 -6.75
CA ASN A 121 10.63 11.47 -7.54
C ASN A 121 10.22 10.21 -8.31
N VAL A 122 9.05 9.62 -8.03
CA VAL A 122 8.62 8.40 -8.72
C VAL A 122 7.96 8.77 -10.05
N PRO A 123 8.47 8.29 -11.20
CA PRO A 123 7.86 8.56 -12.49
C PRO A 123 6.45 7.98 -12.53
N VAL A 124 5.45 8.84 -12.78
CA VAL A 124 4.09 8.36 -13.06
C VAL A 124 4.13 7.66 -14.43
N PRO A 125 3.64 6.41 -14.54
CA PRO A 125 3.62 5.71 -15.82
C PRO A 125 2.89 6.55 -16.87
N THR A 126 3.56 6.85 -17.98
CA THR A 126 2.96 7.58 -19.10
C THR A 126 1.79 6.76 -19.66
N GLN A 127 0.63 7.39 -19.80
CA GLN A 127 -0.49 6.79 -20.54
C GLN A 127 -0.03 6.57 -21.98
N ASN A 128 0.09 5.30 -22.40
CA ASN A 128 0.22 4.92 -23.81
C ASN A 128 -1.16 4.56 -24.35
#